data_AF-A0A8H1L6E4-F1
#
_entry.id   AF-A0A8H1L6E4-F1
#
_cell.length_a   1.000
_cell.length_b   1.000
_cell.length_c   1.000
_cell.angle_alpha   90.00
_cell.angle_beta   90.00
_cell.angle_gamma   90.00
#
_symmetry.space_group_name_H-M   'P 1'
#
loop_
_entity.id
_entity.type
_entity.pdbx_description
1 polymer ?
#
loop_
_entity_poly.entity_id
_entity_poly.type
_entity_poly.pdbx_seq_one_letter_code
_entity_poly.pdbx_strand_id
1 'polypeptide(L)'
;MASVIDPERHADLITLQQRVHALFDELDAYTGEDRQGMRERVRQAAAEKEAALYASGLVEEHGYFLASQDLHKAARAAAQHTSPAAAQD
;
A
#
# COMPACT_ATOMS: atom_id res chain seq x y z
N MET A 1 -7.21 17.44 -9.52
CA MET A 1 -6.08 17.92 -8.69
C MET A 1 -4.97 16.89 -8.81
N ALA A 2 -3.72 17.32 -8.81
CA ALA A 2 -2.59 16.40 -8.79
C ALA A 2 -2.59 15.60 -7.48
N SER A 3 -2.24 14.32 -7.56
CA SER A 3 -2.01 13.46 -6.39
C SER A 3 -0.93 14.08 -5.50
N VAL A 4 -1.10 14.03 -4.17
CA VAL A 4 -0.03 14.45 -3.23
C VAL A 4 1.12 13.43 -3.19
N ILE A 5 0.88 12.23 -3.70
CA ILE A 5 1.89 11.20 -3.90
C ILE A 5 2.55 11.38 -5.27
N ASP A 6 3.81 11.80 -5.22
CA ASP A 6 4.78 11.66 -6.31
C ASP A 6 5.35 10.22 -6.36
N PRO A 7 5.16 9.46 -7.45
CA PRO A 7 5.60 8.07 -7.53
C PRO A 7 7.10 7.83 -7.43
N GLU A 8 7.93 8.78 -7.90
CA GLU A 8 9.39 8.64 -7.87
C GLU A 8 9.90 8.96 -6.47
N ARG A 9 9.39 10.04 -5.86
CA ARG A 9 9.82 10.48 -4.53
C ARG A 9 9.27 9.62 -3.40
N HIS A 10 8.13 8.96 -3.62
CA HIS A 10 7.43 8.16 -2.62
C HIS A 10 7.33 6.67 -2.98
N ALA A 11 8.26 6.17 -3.81
CA ALA A 11 8.30 4.77 -4.23
C ALA A 11 8.28 3.79 -3.04
N ASP A 12 8.97 4.13 -1.95
CA ASP A 12 9.00 3.30 -0.73
C ASP A 12 7.63 3.24 -0.04
N LEU A 13 6.93 4.38 0.07
CA LEU A 13 5.57 4.41 0.63
C LEU A 13 4.60 3.58 -0.22
N ILE A 14 4.71 3.70 -1.55
CA ILE A 14 3.93 2.94 -2.51
C ILE A 14 4.17 1.44 -2.32
N THR A 15 5.43 1.03 -2.17
CA THR A 15 5.82 -0.37 -1.93
C THR A 15 5.27 -0.90 -0.60
N LEU A 16 5.33 -0.10 0.48
CA LEU A 16 4.74 -0.47 1.77
C LEU A 16 3.22 -0.64 1.66
N GLN A 17 2.54 0.26 0.95
CA GLN A 17 1.10 0.17 0.74
C GLN A 17 0.71 -1.05 -0.11
N GLN A 18 1.50 -1.41 -1.12
CA GLN A 18 1.32 -2.62 -1.91
C GLN A 18 1.52 -3.88 -1.06
N ARG A 19 2.53 -3.91 -0.19
CA ARG A 19 2.74 -5.01 0.76
C ARG A 19 1.56 -5.19 1.70
N VAL A 20 0.98 -4.09 2.18
CA VAL A 20 -0.25 -4.15 2.99
C VAL A 20 -1.42 -4.75 2.19
N HIS A 21 -1.62 -4.33 0.93
CA HIS A 21 -2.66 -4.92 0.06
C HIS A 21 -2.45 -6.43 -0.12
N ALA A 22 -1.23 -6.85 -0.48
CA ALA A 22 -0.91 -8.26 -0.67
C ALA A 22 -1.16 -9.10 0.59
N LEU A 23 -0.80 -8.61 1.77
CA LEU A 23 -1.05 -9.32 3.03
C LEU A 23 -2.53 -9.37 3.41
N PHE A 24 -3.31 -8.33 3.07
CA PHE A 24 -4.77 -8.36 3.24
C PHE A 24 -5.41 -9.38 2.30
N ASP A 25 -4.98 -9.42 1.04
CA ASP A 25 -5.47 -10.40 0.05
C ASP A 25 -5.10 -11.84 0.48
N GLU A 26 -3.87 -12.05 0.96
CA GLU A 26 -3.45 -13.32 1.58
C GLU A 26 -4.33 -13.69 2.77
N LEU A 27 -4.61 -12.76 3.69
CA LEU A 27 -5.45 -13.00 4.87
C LEU A 27 -6.90 -13.31 4.50
N ASP A 28 -7.44 -12.68 3.46
CA ASP A 28 -8.81 -12.91 3.00
C ASP A 28 -8.95 -14.30 2.38
N ALA A 29 -7.98 -14.69 1.54
CA ALA A 29 -7.91 -16.01 0.93
C ALA A 29 -7.48 -17.13 1.91
N TYR A 30 -6.94 -16.80 3.08
CA TYR A 30 -6.40 -17.78 4.01
C TYR A 30 -7.48 -18.65 4.67
N THR A 31 -7.38 -19.97 4.46
CA THR A 31 -8.27 -21.00 5.03
C THR A 31 -7.62 -21.87 6.10
N GLY A 32 -6.37 -21.59 6.50
CA GLY A 32 -5.65 -22.36 7.51
C GLY A 32 -6.04 -22.01 8.95
N GLU A 33 -5.47 -22.74 9.90
CA GLU A 33 -5.80 -22.61 11.33
C GLU A 33 -5.15 -21.37 11.97
N ASP A 34 -3.99 -20.92 11.50
CA ASP A 34 -3.27 -19.77 12.07
C ASP A 34 -3.71 -18.42 11.49
N ARG A 35 -5.03 -18.17 11.53
CA ARG A 35 -5.57 -16.88 11.06
C ARG A 35 -5.13 -15.72 11.95
N GLN A 36 -4.79 -16.00 13.22
CA GLN A 36 -4.31 -14.99 14.16
C GLN A 36 -2.91 -14.50 13.80
N GLY A 37 -1.97 -15.39 13.45
CA GLY A 37 -0.65 -15.01 12.95
C GLY A 37 -0.72 -14.16 11.68
N MET A 38 -1.61 -14.51 10.75
CA MET A 38 -1.85 -13.70 9.54
C MET A 38 -2.38 -12.30 9.85
N ARG A 39 -3.31 -12.16 10.80
CA ARG A 39 -3.81 -10.86 11.26
C ARG A 39 -2.71 -10.01 11.89
N GLU A 40 -1.82 -10.62 12.66
CA GLU A 40 -0.70 -9.90 13.29
C GLU A 40 0.30 -9.42 12.23
N ARG A 41 0.60 -10.24 11.22
CA ARG A 41 1.44 -9.82 10.07
C ARG A 41 0.85 -8.62 9.34
N VAL A 42 -0.46 -8.63 9.06
CA VAL A 42 -1.17 -7.50 8.45
C VAL A 42 -1.09 -6.26 9.35
N ARG A 43 -1.30 -6.43 10.67
CA ARG A 43 -1.22 -5.33 11.64
C ARG A 43 0.15 -4.67 11.64
N GLN A 44 1.22 -5.46 11.63
CA GLN A 44 2.61 -4.96 11.63
C GLN A 44 2.91 -4.20 10.34
N ALA A 45 2.53 -4.75 9.18
CA ALA A 45 2.72 -4.07 7.90
C ALA A 45 1.91 -2.76 7.82
N ALA A 46 0.67 -2.74 8.34
CA ALA A 46 -0.14 -1.54 8.40
C ALA A 46 0.50 -0.48 9.30
N ALA A 47 1.04 -0.87 10.46
CA ALA A 47 1.73 0.03 11.38
C ALA A 47 3.02 0.61 10.78
N GLU A 48 3.80 -0.22 10.08
CA GLU A 48 5.01 0.20 9.36
C GLU A 48 4.68 1.23 8.27
N LYS A 49 3.68 0.93 7.42
CA LYS A 49 3.16 1.87 6.41
C LYS A 49 2.72 3.18 7.05
N GLU A 50 2.00 3.10 8.17
CA GLU A 50 1.48 4.28 8.85
C GLU A 50 2.59 5.16 9.41
N ALA A 51 3.57 4.58 10.10
CA ALA A 51 4.73 5.29 10.59
C ALA A 51 5.50 5.99 9.45
N ALA A 52 5.66 5.32 8.31
CA ALA A 52 6.30 5.91 7.14
C ALA A 52 5.48 7.07 6.54
N LEU A 53 4.16 6.94 6.48
CA LEU A 53 3.27 8.00 5.98
C LEU A 53 3.37 9.26 6.84
N TYR A 54 3.40 9.12 8.16
CA TYR A 54 3.66 10.26 9.06
C TYR A 54 5.07 10.84 8.87
N ALA A 55 6.10 9.99 8.80
CA ALA A 55 7.49 10.43 8.64
C ALA A 55 7.76 11.17 7.31
N SER A 56 6.91 10.97 6.30
CA SER A 56 7.02 11.66 5.01
C SER A 56 6.64 13.14 5.06
N GLY A 57 5.99 13.61 6.14
CA GLY A 57 5.46 14.97 6.24
C GLY A 57 4.12 15.19 5.53
N LEU A 58 3.71 14.29 4.61
CA LEU A 58 2.47 14.42 3.84
C LEU A 58 1.21 14.54 4.72
N VAL A 59 1.20 13.86 5.88
CA VAL A 59 0.07 13.94 6.82
C VAL A 59 -0.06 15.32 7.44
N GLU A 60 1.06 15.96 7.75
CA GLU A 60 1.09 17.31 8.33
C GLU A 60 0.74 18.37 7.28
N GLU A 61 1.25 18.22 6.06
CA GLU A 61 1.05 19.17 4.96
C GLU A 61 -0.36 19.10 4.32
N HIS A 62 -0.91 17.90 4.19
CA HIS A 62 -2.12 17.66 3.40
C HIS A 62 -3.27 17.02 4.18
N GLY A 63 -3.01 16.60 5.41
CA GLY A 63 -3.96 15.86 6.24
C GLY A 63 -3.96 14.36 5.92
N TYR A 64 -4.18 13.57 6.97
CA TYR A 64 -4.18 12.11 6.92
C TYR A 64 -5.05 11.53 5.80
N PHE A 65 -6.29 12.02 5.70
CA PHE A 65 -7.28 11.44 4.78
C PHE A 65 -6.83 11.53 3.33
N LEU A 66 -6.34 12.70 2.90
CA LEU A 66 -5.91 12.92 1.52
C LEU A 66 -4.64 12.12 1.22
N ALA A 67 -3.64 12.20 2.09
CA ALA A 67 -2.37 11.48 1.93
C ALA A 67 -2.58 9.95 1.86
N SER A 68 -3.41 9.41 2.75
CA SER A 68 -3.75 7.97 2.77
C SER A 68 -4.53 7.57 1.51
N GLN A 69 -5.53 8.36 1.10
CA GLN A 69 -6.32 8.05 -0.09
C GLN A 69 -5.46 8.04 -1.36
N ASP A 70 -4.60 9.05 -1.55
CA ASP A 70 -3.75 9.13 -2.72
C ASP A 70 -2.65 8.06 -2.71
N LEU A 71 -2.15 7.67 -1.54
CA LEU A 71 -1.23 6.53 -1.40
C LEU A 71 -1.89 5.22 -1.85
N HIS A 72 -3.13 4.99 -1.44
CA HIS A 72 -3.90 3.84 -1.91
C HIS A 72 -4.09 3.83 -3.44
N LYS A 73 -4.39 4.99 -4.04
CA LYS A 73 -4.51 5.12 -5.50
C LYS A 73 -3.18 4.85 -6.21
N ALA A 74 -2.09 5.45 -5.72
CA ALA A 74 -0.76 5.30 -6.30
C ALA A 74 -0.28 3.83 -6.24
N ALA A 75 -0.48 3.16 -5.11
CA ALA A 75 -0.16 1.75 -4.94
C ALA A 75 -0.90 0.86 -5.95
N ARG A 76 -2.20 1.11 -6.16
CA ARG A 76 -3.01 0.38 -7.14
C ARG A 76 -2.56 0.66 -8.58
N ALA A 77 -2.28 1.91 -8.91
CA ALA A 77 -1.78 2.27 -10.23
C ALA A 77 -0.44 1.59 -10.53
N ALA A 78 0.50 1.62 -9.58
CA ALA A 78 1.80 0.95 -9.72
C ALA A 78 1.67 -0.58 -9.87
N ALA A 79 0.68 -1.21 -9.22
CA ALA A 79 0.41 -2.64 -9.39
C ALA A 79 -0.12 -2.97 -10.79
N GLN A 80 -0.97 -2.11 -11.37
CA GLN A 80 -1.53 -2.30 -12.71
C GLN A 80 -0.48 -2.17 -13.83
N HIS A 81 0.54 -1.34 -13.63
CA HIS A 81 1.64 -1.15 -14.57
C HIS A 81 2.70 -2.27 -14.50
N THR A 82 2.63 -3.15 -13.50
CA THR A 82 3.54 -4.31 -13.34
C THR A 82 3.00 -5.58 -14.01
N SER A 83 1.74 -5.59 -14.46
CA SER A 83 1.24 -6.67 -15.34
C SER A 83 1.87 -6.52 -16.72
N PRO A 84 2.72 -7.45 -17.20
CA PRO A 84 3.11 -7.45 -18.59
C PRO A 84 1.84 -7.66 -19.40
N ALA A 85 1.67 -6.85 -20.44
CA ALA A 85 0.78 -7.20 -21.53
C ALA A 85 1.01 -8.68 -21.86
N ALA A 86 -0.03 -9.47 -21.66
CA ALA A 86 -0.08 -10.84 -22.13
C ALA A 86 0.35 -10.85 -23.59
N ALA A 87 1.16 -11.86 -23.93
CA ALA A 87 1.58 -12.19 -25.27
C ALA A 87 0.49 -11.85 -26.30
N GLN A 88 0.81 -10.95 -27.21
CA GLN A 88 0.08 -10.84 -28.46
C GLN A 88 0.83 -11.74 -29.45
N ASP A 89 0.11 -12.77 -29.93
CA ASP A 89 0.47 -13.71 -30.99
C ASP A 89 1.24 -13.09 -32.17
#